data_AF-A0A0P4USN1-F1
#
_entry.id   AF-A0A0P4USN1-F1
#
_cell.length_a   1.000
_cell.length_b   1.000
_cell.length_c   1.000
_cell.angle_alpha   90.00
_cell.angle_beta   90.00
_cell.angle_gamma   90.00
#
_symmetry.space_group_name_H-M   'P 1'
#
loop_
_entity.id
_entity.type
_entity.pdbx_description
1 polymer ?
#
loop_
_entity_poly.entity_id
_entity_poly.type
_entity_poly.pdbx_seq_one_letter_code
_entity_poly.pdbx_strand_id
1 'polypeptide(L)'
;MVLSFLSLGCGATVWGIDAIVAPVAVQAYTARVEVILDRAANESYEGMVRRAELVARTAAQRGFDRDLLANEVSIVVVGRNGGMAAPVVTLWVTRSQWQQRPEARRWATYYRNSSRLLGF
;
A
#
# COMPACT_ATOMS: atom_id res chain seq x y z
N MET A 1 36.67 49.26 -54.50
CA MET A 1 36.20 49.86 -53.23
C MET A 1 35.20 48.87 -52.64
N VAL A 2 35.56 48.24 -51.53
CA VAL A 2 34.77 47.20 -50.83
C VAL A 2 33.68 47.89 -50.00
N LEU A 3 32.44 47.38 -50.01
CA LEU A 3 31.35 47.58 -49.04
C LEU A 3 30.09 46.93 -49.67
N SER A 4 29.19 46.19 -49.03
CA SER A 4 29.02 45.66 -47.68
C SER A 4 27.90 44.63 -47.78
N PHE A 5 27.98 43.60 -46.94
CA PHE A 5 27.01 42.53 -46.78
C PHE A 5 25.67 43.04 -46.21
N LEU A 6 24.56 42.54 -46.76
CA LEU A 6 23.27 42.49 -46.06
C LEU A 6 22.46 41.31 -46.63
N SER A 7 22.89 40.09 -46.29
CA SER A 7 22.04 38.90 -46.45
C SER A 7 21.12 38.81 -45.22
N LEU A 8 19.92 39.33 -45.35
CA LEU A 8 18.83 39.11 -44.41
C LEU A 8 18.09 37.84 -44.83
N GLY A 9 18.37 36.73 -44.17
CA GLY A 9 17.69 35.45 -44.38
C GLY A 9 17.58 34.71 -43.05
N CYS A 10 16.55 35.01 -42.27
CA CYS A 10 16.20 34.28 -41.06
C CYS A 10 15.68 32.89 -41.41
N GLY A 11 16.58 31.94 -41.64
CA GLY A 11 16.28 30.51 -41.61
C GLY A 11 16.47 29.97 -40.20
N ALA A 12 15.57 30.30 -39.27
CA ALA A 12 15.54 29.62 -37.98
C ALA A 12 14.92 28.23 -38.21
N THR A 13 15.74 27.25 -38.53
CA THR A 13 15.34 25.84 -38.46
C THR A 13 15.02 25.54 -37.00
N VAL A 14 13.74 25.47 -36.66
CA VAL A 14 13.27 24.98 -35.36
C VAL A 14 13.59 23.49 -35.33
N TRP A 15 14.71 23.14 -34.70
CA TRP A 15 14.98 21.75 -34.34
C TRP A 15 13.98 21.36 -33.27
N GLY A 16 13.14 20.38 -33.57
CA GLY A 16 12.15 19.85 -32.65
C GLY A 16 12.83 19.35 -31.38
N ILE A 17 12.51 19.98 -30.25
CA ILE A 17 12.76 19.40 -28.95
C ILE A 17 11.67 18.35 -28.72
N ASP A 18 11.99 17.09 -28.96
CA ASP A 18 11.21 15.99 -28.39
C ASP A 18 11.28 16.13 -26.87
N ALA A 19 10.20 16.65 -26.30
CA ALA A 19 10.06 16.71 -24.85
C ALA A 19 9.97 15.26 -24.35
N ILE A 20 11.08 14.76 -23.81
CA ILE A 20 11.11 13.50 -23.06
C ILE A 20 10.23 13.71 -21.82
N VAL A 21 8.95 13.37 -21.93
CA VAL A 21 8.06 13.24 -20.79
C VAL A 21 8.52 11.99 -20.05
N ALA A 22 9.48 12.14 -19.15
CA ALA A 22 9.83 11.09 -18.21
C ALA A 22 8.57 10.77 -17.38
N PRO A 23 8.17 9.49 -17.25
CA PRO A 23 7.04 9.15 -16.41
C PRO A 23 7.38 9.60 -14.99
N VAL A 24 6.56 10.49 -14.42
CA VAL A 24 6.68 10.85 -13.01
C VAL A 24 6.56 9.57 -12.22
N ALA A 25 7.63 9.20 -11.50
CA ALA A 25 7.59 8.11 -10.56
C ALA A 25 6.60 8.50 -9.46
N VAL A 26 5.34 8.11 -9.60
CA VAL A 26 4.33 8.26 -8.57
C VAL A 26 4.81 7.39 -7.41
N GLN A 27 5.41 8.02 -6.40
CA GLN A 27 5.77 7.32 -5.17
C GLN A 27 4.46 6.81 -4.56
N ALA A 28 4.33 5.48 -4.45
CA ALA A 28 3.17 4.86 -3.82
C ALA A 28 3.15 5.26 -2.34
N TYR A 29 2.34 6.27 -2.03
CA TYR A 29 2.16 6.71 -0.65
C TYR A 29 1.30 5.67 0.08
N THR A 30 1.96 4.96 1.00
CA THR A 30 1.42 3.81 1.73
C THR A 30 1.10 4.19 3.17
N ALA A 31 -0.17 4.07 3.56
CA ALA A 31 -0.57 4.14 4.95
C ALA A 31 -0.27 2.79 5.65
N ARG A 32 0.55 2.80 6.71
CA ARG A 32 0.86 1.60 7.49
C ARG A 32 0.07 1.59 8.79
N VAL A 33 -0.57 0.47 9.09
CA VAL A 33 -1.39 0.30 10.29
C VAL A 33 -1.00 -0.99 10.98
N GLU A 34 -0.63 -0.91 12.25
CA GLU A 34 -0.45 -2.08 13.11
C GLU A 34 -1.60 -2.17 14.10
N VAL A 35 -2.16 -3.36 14.28
CA VAL A 35 -3.25 -3.61 15.23
C VAL A 35 -2.91 -4.81 16.09
N ILE A 36 -2.92 -4.62 17.40
CA ILE A 36 -2.71 -5.70 18.38
C ILE A 36 -4.06 -6.34 18.69
N LEU A 37 -4.09 -7.67 18.70
CA LEU A 37 -5.26 -8.48 18.98
C LEU A 37 -4.96 -9.50 20.07
N ASP A 38 -5.56 -9.33 21.24
CA ASP A 38 -5.44 -10.29 22.33
C ASP A 38 -6.27 -11.56 22.05
N ARG A 39 -5.76 -12.71 22.53
CA ARG A 39 -6.46 -14.00 22.51
C ARG A 39 -7.68 -13.96 23.43
N ALA A 40 -8.82 -14.41 22.91
CA ALA A 40 -10.02 -14.58 23.71
C ALA A 40 -9.99 -15.89 24.52
N ALA A 41 -10.77 -15.96 25.60
CA ALA A 41 -10.84 -17.17 26.43
C ALA A 41 -11.28 -18.39 25.61
N ASN A 42 -10.56 -19.51 25.77
CA ASN A 42 -10.79 -20.78 25.04
C ASN A 42 -10.82 -20.65 23.50
N GLU A 43 -10.18 -19.61 22.96
CA GLU A 43 -10.15 -19.38 21.53
C GLU A 43 -9.16 -20.32 20.84
N SER A 44 -9.56 -20.88 19.69
CA SER A 44 -8.67 -21.60 18.77
C SER A 44 -7.90 -20.64 17.86
N TYR A 45 -6.77 -21.07 17.32
CA TYR A 45 -5.98 -20.21 16.44
C TYR A 45 -6.78 -19.72 15.22
N GLU A 46 -7.63 -20.58 14.66
CA GLU A 46 -8.51 -20.23 13.55
C GLU A 46 -9.54 -19.17 13.93
N GLY A 47 -10.04 -19.19 15.17
CA GLY A 47 -10.90 -18.14 15.72
C GLY A 47 -10.19 -16.79 15.74
N MET A 48 -8.95 -16.77 16.21
CA MET A 48 -8.12 -15.56 16.24
C MET A 48 -7.87 -15.04 14.81
N VAL A 49 -7.55 -15.91 13.86
CA VAL A 49 -7.35 -15.55 12.45
C VAL A 49 -8.60 -14.91 11.86
N ARG A 50 -9.78 -15.46 12.11
CA ARG A 50 -11.05 -14.90 11.61
C ARG A 50 -11.31 -13.50 12.17
N ARG A 51 -11.06 -13.28 13.47
CA ARG A 51 -11.16 -11.94 14.06
C ARG A 51 -10.12 -10.98 13.51
N ALA A 52 -8.87 -11.43 13.36
CA ALA A 52 -7.79 -10.64 12.79
C ALA A 52 -8.13 -10.15 11.37
N GLU A 53 -8.77 -10.98 10.56
CA GLU A 53 -9.25 -10.60 9.23
C GLU A 53 -10.33 -9.52 9.26
N LEU A 54 -11.30 -9.61 10.18
CA LEU A 54 -12.33 -8.58 10.37
C LEU A 54 -11.70 -7.25 10.82
N VAL A 55 -10.71 -7.33 11.70
CA VAL A 55 -9.92 -6.18 12.15
C VAL A 55 -9.14 -5.56 10.98
N ALA A 56 -8.46 -6.38 10.18
CA ALA A 56 -7.73 -5.94 9.00
C ALA A 56 -8.65 -5.25 7.98
N ARG A 57 -9.82 -5.82 7.70
CA ARG A 57 -10.84 -5.20 6.83
C ARG A 57 -11.24 -3.82 7.34
N THR A 58 -11.53 -3.72 8.63
CA THR A 58 -11.98 -2.46 9.25
C THR A 58 -10.85 -1.43 9.30
N ALA A 59 -9.61 -1.88 9.48
CA ALA A 59 -8.43 -1.02 9.42
C ALA A 59 -8.13 -0.55 7.98
N ALA A 60 -8.35 -1.38 6.96
CA ALA A 60 -8.17 -1.02 5.55
C ALA A 60 -9.13 0.09 5.16
N GLN A 61 -10.41 -0.10 5.47
CA GLN A 61 -11.44 0.90 5.22
C GLN A 61 -11.08 2.23 5.90
N ARG A 62 -10.79 2.21 7.20
CA ARG A 62 -10.40 3.41 7.94
C ARG A 62 -9.10 4.03 7.44
N GLY A 63 -8.15 3.24 6.94
CA GLY A 63 -6.91 3.73 6.37
C GLY A 63 -7.16 4.58 5.13
N PHE A 64 -7.97 4.08 4.20
CA PHE A 64 -8.35 4.82 3.00
C PHE A 64 -9.28 6.01 3.26
N ASP A 65 -10.12 5.93 4.30
CA ASP A 65 -11.04 7.01 4.67
C ASP A 65 -10.32 8.18 5.37
N ARG A 66 -9.30 7.89 6.21
CA ARG A 66 -8.55 8.91 6.94
C ARG A 66 -7.52 9.63 6.09
N ASP A 67 -6.89 8.90 5.19
CA ASP A 67 -5.82 9.44 4.36
C ASP A 67 -6.23 9.38 2.89
N LEU A 68 -6.73 10.51 2.39
CA LEU A 68 -7.22 10.63 1.02
C LEU A 68 -6.11 10.50 -0.02
N LEU A 69 -4.85 10.75 0.37
CA LEU A 69 -3.68 10.65 -0.50
C LEU A 69 -3.09 9.24 -0.51
N ALA A 70 -3.41 8.40 0.48
CA ALA A 70 -3.01 7.00 0.50
C ALA A 70 -3.58 6.25 -0.70
N ASN A 71 -2.67 5.83 -1.58
CA ASN A 71 -2.97 4.94 -2.70
C ASN A 71 -2.86 3.47 -2.31
N GLU A 72 -2.23 3.21 -1.16
CA GLU A 72 -1.97 1.87 -0.66
C GLU A 72 -2.08 1.83 0.86
N VAL A 73 -2.57 0.70 1.39
CA VAL A 73 -2.61 0.43 2.82
C VAL A 73 -1.93 -0.91 3.10
N SER A 74 -1.05 -0.90 4.10
CA SER A 74 -0.40 -2.10 4.65
C SER A 74 -0.80 -2.26 6.10
N ILE A 75 -1.44 -3.39 6.43
CA ILE A 75 -1.97 -3.68 7.75
C ILE A 75 -1.29 -4.92 8.29
N VAL A 76 -0.79 -4.82 9.51
CA VAL A 76 -0.26 -5.96 10.26
C VAL A 76 -1.14 -6.15 11.49
N VAL A 77 -1.79 -7.31 11.59
CA VAL A 77 -2.52 -7.69 12.79
C VAL A 77 -1.65 -8.65 13.59
N VAL A 78 -1.22 -8.19 14.76
CA VAL A 78 -0.35 -8.93 15.68
C VAL A 78 -1.22 -9.58 16.75
N GLY A 79 -1.24 -10.91 16.76
CA GLY A 79 -1.88 -11.68 17.82
C GLY A 79 -1.00 -11.67 19.07
N ARG A 80 -1.63 -11.63 20.25
CA ARG A 80 -0.94 -11.71 21.54
C ARG A 80 -1.60 -12.72 22.46
N ASN A 81 -0.76 -13.54 23.13
CA ASN A 81 -1.20 -14.49 24.14
C ASN A 81 -0.13 -14.63 25.24
N GLY A 82 -0.48 -14.31 26.49
CA GLY A 82 0.40 -14.55 27.65
C GLY A 82 1.80 -13.96 27.54
N GLY A 83 1.95 -12.77 26.95
CA GLY A 83 3.26 -12.11 26.75
C GLY A 83 3.95 -12.44 25.42
N MET A 84 3.48 -13.44 24.68
CA MET A 84 3.95 -13.74 23.31
C MET A 84 3.19 -12.91 22.28
N ALA A 85 3.88 -12.40 21.27
CA ALA A 85 3.28 -11.63 20.17
C ALA A 85 3.84 -12.09 18.82
N ALA A 86 2.96 -12.26 17.83
CA ALA A 86 3.34 -12.66 16.49
C ALA A 86 2.33 -12.15 15.45
N PRO A 87 2.76 -11.82 14.21
CA PRO A 87 1.85 -11.51 13.13
C PRO A 87 0.91 -12.68 12.84
N VAL A 88 -0.39 -12.44 12.75
CA VAL A 88 -1.40 -13.47 12.45
C VAL A 88 -1.95 -13.29 11.04
N VAL A 89 -2.24 -12.05 10.67
CA VAL A 89 -2.69 -11.64 9.34
C VAL A 89 -1.97 -10.37 8.94
N THR A 90 -1.47 -10.33 7.70
CA THR A 90 -1.12 -9.07 7.03
C THR A 90 -2.06 -8.85 5.86
N LEU A 91 -2.36 -7.58 5.56
CA LEU A 91 -3.16 -7.20 4.41
C LEU A 91 -2.44 -6.06 3.70
N TRP A 92 -2.22 -6.23 2.41
CA TRP A 92 -1.60 -5.21 1.57
C TRP A 92 -2.43 -5.01 0.33
N VAL A 93 -2.99 -3.81 0.15
CA VAL A 93 -3.95 -3.54 -0.91
C VAL A 93 -3.87 -2.08 -1.35
N THR A 94 -4.05 -1.85 -2.64
CA THR A 94 -4.18 -0.51 -3.21
C THR A 94 -5.64 -0.01 -3.16
N ARG A 95 -5.84 1.30 -3.21
CA ARG A 95 -7.17 1.91 -3.20
C ARG A 95 -8.04 1.42 -4.36
N SER A 96 -7.45 1.31 -5.56
CA SER A 96 -8.17 0.84 -6.75
C SER A 96 -8.62 -0.62 -6.61
N GLN A 97 -7.76 -1.49 -6.09
CA GLN A 97 -8.10 -2.88 -5.77
C GLN A 97 -9.20 -2.97 -4.71
N TRP A 98 -9.10 -2.16 -3.65
CA TRP A 98 -10.08 -2.13 -2.57
C TRP A 98 -11.46 -1.67 -3.04
N GLN A 99 -11.52 -0.63 -3.87
CA GLN A 99 -12.77 -0.12 -4.45
C GLN A 99 -13.45 -1.14 -5.37
N GLN A 100 -12.67 -1.92 -6.14
CA GLN A 100 -13.21 -2.98 -6.98
C GLN A 100 -13.69 -4.19 -6.17
N ARG A 101 -12.95 -4.55 -5.11
CA ARG A 101 -13.20 -5.74 -4.28
C ARG A 101 -12.79 -5.47 -2.81
N PRO A 102 -13.72 -4.96 -1.96
CA PRO A 102 -13.44 -4.63 -0.55
C PRO A 102 -13.47 -5.86 0.37
N GLU A 103 -12.76 -6.92 -0.04
CA GLU A 103 -12.68 -8.20 0.65
C GLU A 103 -11.25 -8.43 1.15
N ALA A 104 -11.06 -8.43 2.48
CA ALA A 104 -9.74 -8.61 3.08
C ALA A 104 -9.07 -9.93 2.68
N ARG A 105 -9.84 -11.02 2.57
CA ARG A 105 -9.35 -12.37 2.23
C ARG A 105 -8.52 -12.44 0.96
N ARG A 106 -8.85 -11.61 -0.04
CA ARG A 106 -8.18 -11.62 -1.35
C ARG A 106 -6.75 -11.09 -1.28
N TRP A 107 -6.49 -10.21 -0.32
CA TRP A 107 -5.24 -9.46 -0.19
C TRP A 107 -4.49 -9.82 1.09
N ALA A 108 -5.01 -10.78 1.85
CA ALA A 108 -4.49 -11.18 3.14
C ALA A 108 -3.44 -12.30 3.00
N THR A 109 -2.35 -12.17 3.76
CA THR A 109 -1.40 -13.24 4.02
C THR A 109 -1.63 -13.76 5.45
N TYR A 110 -1.77 -15.08 5.57
CA TYR A 110 -2.06 -15.76 6.83
C TYR A 110 -0.84 -16.49 7.36
N TYR A 111 -0.42 -16.18 8.59
CA TYR A 111 0.78 -16.77 9.19
C TYR A 111 0.44 -18.00 10.01
N ARG A 112 0.35 -19.17 9.36
CA ARG A 112 -0.03 -20.42 10.06
C ARG A 112 0.93 -20.81 11.18
N ASN A 113 2.22 -20.50 11.05
CA ASN A 113 3.24 -20.84 12.04
C ASN A 113 3.15 -20.02 13.33
N SER A 114 2.42 -18.90 13.33
CA SER A 114 2.24 -18.06 14.52
C SER A 114 1.41 -18.75 15.60
N SER A 115 0.68 -19.82 15.28
CA SER A 115 0.00 -20.65 16.28
C SER A 115 0.98 -21.16 17.34
N ARG A 116 2.12 -21.70 16.91
CA ARG A 116 3.17 -22.24 17.77
C ARG A 116 3.82 -21.14 18.62
N LEU A 117 4.09 -19.99 18.00
CA LEU A 117 4.69 -18.83 18.68
C LEU A 117 3.75 -18.23 19.73
N LEU A 118 2.44 -18.39 19.55
CA LEU A 118 1.42 -17.86 20.46
C LEU A 118 0.89 -18.92 21.44
N GLY A 119 1.44 -20.15 21.44
CA GLY A 119 1.01 -21.21 22.35
C GLY A 119 -0.45 -21.62 22.18
N PHE A 120 -0.92 -21.77 20.93
CA PHE A 120 -2.19 -22.42 20.61
C PHE A 120 -2.04 -23.93 20.47
#